data_AF-A0A357KX71-F1
#
_entry.id   AF-A0A357KX71-F1
#
_cell.length_a   1.000
_cell.length_b   1.000
_cell.length_c   1.000
_cell.angle_alpha   90.00
_cell.angle_beta   90.00
_cell.angle_gamma   90.00
#
_symmetry.space_group_name_H-M   'P 1'
#
loop_
_entity.id
_entity.type
_entity.pdbx_description
1 polymer ?
#
loop_
_entity_poly.entity_id
_entity_poly.type
_entity_poly.pdbx_seq_one_letter_code
_entity_poly.pdbx_strand_id
1 'polypeptide(L)'
;GGGGLGAALGSLDIAIDSGTPPAATVTIDLSTAGTLSDVRRAIESAIRNADPAALGGAFPTALGYSGESLSIGAISAGYTITFTDGPAGSTATNLGLAGFSYTTAAPVSTGPNAALNPRLNDRTLLAELNPPPVYGDIVIRNGGRQGAVTTSAATTIGQLKEAIARLDLGVRLEIDPSGDSINLVNEVSGFRMSVEESGSLAATSLGIRSLAGTTALSEFNDGRGVTIADGEVNPVTGLPDATRNLDFRVTLSNGSSFTVDLTPADIVDVNSVIARINADAATAGLGGVFSAALATSGNGIELRDTSGGAGAVSVQSLNGHAAADLGLLDGVFTPGATAVLKSSDRATVRVDSLLTALIELRDALQNNNELGITFAGERVEAGLDRATVARGSVGARAARIDDAIERLEDSRVLDQSVKANLQGLDFTEAATRFALLQSQLQAGYQATAAIGQLSLLNFLG
;
A
#
# COMPACT_ATOMS: atom_id res chain seq x y z
N GLY A 1 18.77 -2.27 -6.96
CA GLY A 1 19.71 -1.15 -6.76
C GLY A 1 19.44 0.00 -7.71
N GLY A 2 19.73 1.24 -7.29
CA GLY A 2 19.58 2.48 -8.08
C GLY A 2 18.25 3.21 -7.92
N GLY A 3 17.96 3.76 -6.73
CA GLY A 3 16.94 4.82 -6.56
C GLY A 3 15.46 4.41 -6.62
N GLY A 4 15.12 3.12 -6.61
CA GLY A 4 13.72 2.67 -6.53
C GLY A 4 12.92 2.78 -7.84
N LEU A 5 13.53 3.20 -8.94
CA LEU A 5 12.87 3.29 -10.25
C LEU A 5 13.03 2.01 -11.10
N GLY A 6 13.58 0.94 -10.52
CA GLY A 6 14.06 -0.21 -11.28
C GLY A 6 15.39 0.10 -11.98
N ALA A 7 16.24 -0.91 -12.16
CA ALA A 7 17.44 -0.74 -12.96
C ALA A 7 17.03 -0.59 -14.43
N ALA A 8 17.48 0.45 -15.13
CA ALA A 8 17.40 0.48 -16.59
C ALA A 8 18.34 -0.61 -17.11
N LEU A 9 17.78 -1.77 -17.46
CA LEU A 9 18.53 -2.92 -17.93
C LEU A 9 18.93 -2.69 -19.39
N GLY A 10 20.19 -2.98 -19.71
CA GLY A 10 20.72 -2.97 -21.07
C GLY A 10 21.40 -4.30 -21.37
N SER A 11 22.59 -4.24 -21.95
CA SER A 11 23.40 -5.43 -22.20
C SER A 11 24.11 -5.94 -20.95
N LEU A 12 24.28 -7.26 -20.85
CA LEU A 12 25.04 -7.98 -19.82
C LEU A 12 25.98 -8.98 -20.50
N ASP A 13 27.26 -8.95 -20.13
CA ASP A 13 28.25 -9.91 -20.59
C ASP A 13 28.46 -10.99 -19.52
N ILE A 14 28.47 -12.24 -19.96
CA ILE A 14 28.64 -13.42 -19.12
C ILE A 14 29.85 -14.19 -19.61
N ALA A 15 30.82 -14.43 -18.73
CA ALA A 15 31.95 -15.31 -19.00
C ALA A 15 31.79 -16.61 -18.21
N ILE A 16 31.94 -17.73 -18.90
CA ILE A 16 31.77 -19.10 -18.40
C ILE A 16 33.10 -19.81 -18.59
N ASP A 17 33.82 -20.00 -17.49
CA ASP A 17 35.12 -20.68 -17.48
C ASP A 17 34.97 -22.10 -16.94
N SER A 18 35.21 -23.10 -17.79
CA SER A 18 35.20 -24.53 -17.44
C SER A 18 36.53 -25.03 -16.87
N GLY A 19 37.50 -24.14 -16.64
CA GLY A 19 38.89 -24.48 -16.27
C GLY A 19 39.77 -24.87 -17.46
N THR A 20 39.23 -24.84 -18.69
CA THR A 20 39.97 -25.08 -19.95
C THR A 20 39.85 -23.86 -20.86
N PRO A 21 40.95 -23.12 -21.12
CA PRO A 21 40.90 -21.94 -21.98
C PRO A 21 40.57 -22.27 -23.45
N PRO A 22 39.87 -21.39 -24.20
CA PRO A 22 39.31 -20.10 -23.75
C PRO A 22 37.94 -20.24 -23.08
N ALA A 23 37.64 -19.36 -22.13
CA ALA A 23 36.30 -19.27 -21.52
C ALA A 23 35.24 -18.89 -22.57
N ALA A 24 34.05 -19.49 -22.48
CA ALA A 24 32.93 -19.11 -23.32
C ALA A 24 32.38 -17.76 -22.86
N THR A 25 32.16 -16.83 -23.78
CA THR A 25 31.59 -15.51 -23.48
C THR A 25 30.30 -15.32 -24.26
N VAL A 26 29.28 -14.78 -23.61
CA VAL A 26 27.98 -14.49 -24.22
C VAL A 26 27.47 -13.13 -23.73
N THR A 27 26.99 -12.31 -24.67
CA THR A 27 26.30 -11.05 -24.38
C THR A 27 24.80 -11.26 -24.52
N ILE A 28 24.03 -10.79 -23.54
CA ILE A 28 22.57 -10.79 -23.58
C ILE A 28 22.00 -9.38 -23.45
N ASP A 29 20.83 -9.15 -24.03
CA ASP A 29 20.06 -7.91 -23.86
C ASP A 29 18.90 -8.16 -22.90
N LEU A 30 18.86 -7.39 -21.81
CA LEU A 30 17.83 -7.46 -20.76
C LEU A 30 16.86 -6.27 -20.81
N SER A 31 16.92 -5.42 -21.84
CA SER A 31 16.11 -4.20 -21.98
C SER A 31 14.59 -4.45 -22.00
N THR A 32 14.16 -5.67 -22.33
CA THR A 32 12.74 -6.07 -22.39
C THR A 32 12.25 -6.79 -21.14
N ALA A 33 13.13 -7.08 -20.16
CA ALA A 33 12.75 -7.79 -18.95
C ALA A 33 11.87 -6.90 -18.04
N GLY A 34 10.66 -7.37 -17.71
CA GLY A 34 9.70 -6.65 -16.88
C GLY A 34 9.73 -7.04 -15.40
N THR A 35 10.20 -8.25 -15.11
CA THR A 35 10.36 -8.77 -13.74
C THR A 35 11.75 -9.38 -13.53
N LEU A 36 12.12 -9.59 -12.27
CA LEU A 36 13.38 -10.25 -11.94
C LEU A 36 13.42 -11.72 -12.38
N SER A 37 12.24 -12.34 -12.56
CA SER A 37 12.08 -13.68 -13.12
C SER A 37 12.40 -13.74 -14.61
N ASP A 38 12.05 -12.69 -15.36
CA ASP A 38 12.45 -12.54 -16.77
C ASP A 38 13.97 -12.47 -16.89
N VAL A 39 14.61 -11.66 -16.04
CA VAL A 39 16.08 -11.53 -15.95
C VAL A 39 16.73 -12.89 -15.66
N ARG A 40 16.24 -13.57 -14.62
CA ARG A 40 16.73 -14.88 -14.19
C ARG A 40 16.64 -15.93 -15.31
N ARG A 41 15.49 -16.00 -15.99
CA ARG A 41 15.27 -16.92 -17.12
C ARG A 41 16.16 -16.58 -18.32
N ALA A 42 16.36 -15.30 -18.63
CA ALA A 42 17.22 -14.86 -19.72
C ALA A 42 18.69 -15.22 -19.45
N ILE A 43 19.19 -14.96 -18.24
CA ILE A 43 20.55 -15.32 -17.83
C ILE A 43 20.72 -16.85 -17.84
N GLU A 44 19.79 -17.61 -17.23
CA GLU A 44 19.88 -19.07 -17.20
C GLU A 44 19.88 -19.67 -18.61
N SER A 45 18.99 -19.18 -19.48
CA SER A 45 18.91 -19.63 -20.87
C SER A 45 20.21 -19.34 -21.62
N ALA A 46 20.81 -18.18 -21.42
CA ALA A 46 22.04 -17.80 -22.11
C ALA A 46 23.24 -18.65 -21.67
N ILE A 47 23.37 -18.91 -20.37
CA ILE A 47 24.41 -19.80 -19.84
C ILE A 47 24.24 -21.20 -20.41
N ARG A 48 23.03 -21.78 -20.35
CA ARG A 48 22.77 -23.14 -20.86
C ARG A 48 22.96 -23.24 -22.38
N ASN A 49 22.68 -22.18 -23.13
CA ASN A 49 22.91 -22.15 -24.58
C ASN A 49 24.39 -22.03 -24.94
N ALA A 50 25.18 -21.29 -24.15
CA ALA A 50 26.61 -21.14 -24.35
C ALA A 50 27.38 -22.40 -23.92
N ASP A 51 27.01 -22.98 -22.77
CA ASP A 51 27.53 -24.25 -22.28
C ASP A 51 26.47 -25.01 -21.45
N PRO A 52 25.87 -26.08 -22.01
CA PRO A 52 24.86 -26.88 -21.31
C PRO A 52 25.37 -27.55 -20.02
N ALA A 53 26.68 -27.77 -19.89
CA ALA A 53 27.28 -28.43 -18.74
C ALA A 53 27.60 -27.46 -17.59
N ALA A 54 27.57 -26.13 -17.82
CA ALA A 54 27.89 -25.13 -16.80
C ALA A 54 26.87 -25.08 -15.64
N LEU A 55 25.60 -25.45 -15.90
CA LEU A 55 24.53 -25.45 -14.91
C LEU A 55 23.85 -26.82 -14.79
N GLY A 56 23.75 -27.34 -13.58
CA GLY A 56 22.94 -28.50 -13.22
C GLY A 56 21.44 -28.18 -13.10
N GLY A 57 20.64 -29.21 -12.82
CA GLY A 57 19.20 -29.08 -12.59
C GLY A 57 18.37 -28.79 -13.85
N ALA A 58 17.05 -28.69 -13.67
CA ALA A 58 16.12 -28.38 -14.75
C ALA A 58 16.07 -26.87 -15.04
N PHE A 59 15.71 -26.49 -16.27
CA PHE A 59 15.37 -25.10 -16.55
C PHE A 59 13.94 -24.78 -16.08
N PRO A 60 13.65 -23.60 -15.50
CA PRO A 60 14.57 -22.56 -15.03
C PRO A 60 14.72 -22.66 -13.50
N THR A 61 15.63 -23.50 -12.99
CA THR A 61 15.84 -23.66 -11.53
C THR A 61 17.29 -23.43 -11.11
N ALA A 62 18.21 -23.14 -12.04
CA ALA A 62 19.62 -22.99 -11.69
C ALA A 62 19.92 -21.65 -11.03
N LEU A 63 19.17 -20.61 -11.40
CA LEU A 63 19.22 -19.31 -10.74
C LEU A 63 18.02 -19.15 -9.81
N GLY A 64 18.24 -18.46 -8.69
CA GLY A 64 17.22 -18.17 -7.68
C GLY A 64 17.54 -16.89 -6.91
N TYR A 65 17.04 -16.81 -5.69
CA TYR A 65 17.30 -15.72 -4.76
C TYR A 65 17.87 -16.25 -3.46
N SER A 66 18.75 -15.48 -2.84
CA SER A 66 19.17 -15.69 -1.47
C SER A 66 19.03 -14.35 -0.75
N GLY A 67 18.01 -14.25 0.10
CA GLY A 67 17.57 -12.96 0.62
C GLY A 67 17.13 -12.03 -0.52
N GLU A 68 17.78 -10.88 -0.62
CA GLU A 68 17.51 -9.86 -1.65
C GLU A 68 18.46 -9.96 -2.86
N SER A 69 19.36 -10.95 -2.88
CA SER A 69 20.38 -11.10 -3.92
C SER A 69 20.01 -12.19 -4.91
N LEU A 70 20.37 -12.00 -6.19
CA LEU A 70 20.37 -13.07 -7.18
C LEU A 70 21.40 -14.15 -6.80
N SER A 71 21.00 -15.41 -6.91
CA SER A 71 21.87 -16.56 -6.65
C SER A 71 21.95 -17.48 -7.86
N ILE A 72 23.08 -18.15 -8.00
CA ILE A 72 23.33 -19.18 -9.03
C ILE A 72 23.65 -20.48 -8.29
N GLY A 73 22.60 -21.17 -7.83
CA GLY A 73 22.71 -22.30 -6.92
C GLY A 73 23.15 -23.61 -7.56
N ALA A 74 23.02 -23.74 -8.89
CA ALA A 74 23.28 -25.00 -9.59
C ALA A 74 24.51 -24.94 -10.52
N ILE A 75 25.55 -24.20 -10.17
CA ILE A 75 26.81 -24.22 -10.94
C ILE A 75 27.43 -25.62 -10.88
N SER A 76 27.87 -26.15 -12.00
CA SER A 76 28.57 -27.44 -12.04
C SER A 76 29.99 -27.33 -11.47
N ALA A 77 30.48 -28.41 -10.84
CA ALA A 77 31.83 -28.42 -10.30
C ALA A 77 32.89 -28.15 -11.39
N GLY A 78 33.88 -27.29 -11.08
CA GLY A 78 34.92 -26.88 -12.03
C GLY A 78 34.58 -25.65 -12.87
N TYR A 79 33.33 -25.15 -12.80
CA TYR A 79 32.93 -23.95 -13.52
C TYR A 79 33.04 -22.70 -12.65
N THR A 80 33.47 -21.60 -13.26
CA THR A 80 33.40 -20.25 -12.73
C THR A 80 32.61 -19.37 -13.68
N ILE A 81 31.59 -18.68 -13.17
CA ILE A 81 30.79 -17.74 -13.95
C ILE A 81 31.04 -16.33 -13.43
N THR A 82 31.36 -15.39 -14.30
CA THR A 82 31.52 -13.98 -13.98
C THR A 82 30.64 -13.12 -14.86
N PHE A 83 30.19 -12.00 -14.30
CA PHE A 83 29.35 -11.03 -14.99
C PHE A 83 30.06 -9.69 -15.09
N THR A 84 30.01 -9.11 -16.28
CA THR A 84 30.50 -7.76 -16.52
C THR A 84 29.41 -6.94 -17.20
N ASP A 85 29.44 -5.63 -16.95
CA ASP A 85 28.57 -4.71 -17.66
C ASP A 85 28.84 -4.81 -19.17
N GLY A 86 27.77 -4.90 -19.98
CA GLY A 86 27.91 -5.01 -21.42
C GLY A 86 28.39 -3.72 -22.09
N PRO A 87 28.44 -3.65 -23.43
CA PRO A 87 28.99 -2.52 -24.17
C PRO A 87 28.37 -1.15 -23.84
N ALA A 88 27.13 -1.12 -23.35
CA ALA A 88 26.48 0.07 -22.83
C ALA A 88 25.68 -0.24 -21.55
N GLY A 89 25.86 0.60 -20.53
CA GLY A 89 25.09 0.57 -19.28
C GLY A 89 25.84 -0.04 -18.10
N SER A 90 25.13 -0.16 -16.98
CA SER A 90 25.64 -0.72 -15.72
C SER A 90 24.78 -1.90 -15.25
N THR A 91 24.32 -2.74 -16.18
CA THR A 91 23.35 -3.83 -15.94
C THR A 91 23.85 -4.84 -14.89
N ALA A 92 25.09 -5.33 -15.01
CA ALA A 92 25.67 -6.29 -14.07
C ALA A 92 25.82 -5.67 -12.68
N THR A 93 26.26 -4.41 -12.63
CA THR A 93 26.40 -3.66 -11.37
C THR A 93 25.05 -3.41 -10.70
N ASN A 94 24.03 -3.01 -11.48
CA ASN A 94 22.68 -2.71 -10.97
C ASN A 94 21.95 -3.98 -10.50
N LEU A 95 22.25 -5.13 -11.10
CA LEU A 95 21.77 -6.44 -10.69
C LEU A 95 22.59 -7.08 -9.55
N GLY A 96 23.61 -6.39 -9.02
CA GLY A 96 24.45 -6.91 -7.95
C GLY A 96 25.32 -8.11 -8.37
N LEU A 97 25.49 -8.32 -9.68
CA LEU A 97 26.19 -9.47 -10.26
C LEU A 97 27.67 -9.19 -10.55
N ALA A 98 28.04 -7.92 -10.75
CA ALA A 98 29.40 -7.52 -11.14
C ALA A 98 30.44 -7.74 -10.04
N GLY A 99 31.70 -7.94 -10.44
CA GLY A 99 32.85 -7.97 -9.52
C GLY A 99 32.92 -9.20 -8.62
N PHE A 100 32.19 -10.26 -8.94
CA PHE A 100 32.13 -11.50 -8.18
C PHE A 100 32.28 -12.73 -9.09
N SER A 101 32.99 -13.74 -8.60
CA SER A 101 33.17 -15.02 -9.29
C SER A 101 32.27 -16.07 -8.66
N TYR A 102 31.24 -16.46 -9.41
CA TYR A 102 30.27 -17.44 -8.96
C TYR A 102 30.81 -18.85 -9.18
N THR A 103 30.79 -19.65 -8.12
CA THR A 103 31.22 -21.06 -8.12
C THR A 103 30.26 -21.88 -7.26
N THR A 104 30.41 -23.21 -7.25
CA THR A 104 29.64 -24.10 -6.35
C THR A 104 29.76 -23.72 -4.87
N ALA A 105 30.93 -23.20 -4.44
CA ALA A 105 31.18 -22.78 -3.07
C ALA A 105 30.78 -21.32 -2.79
N ALA A 106 30.51 -20.55 -3.85
CA ALA A 106 30.17 -19.13 -3.79
C ALA A 106 29.01 -18.82 -4.77
N PRO A 107 27.78 -19.27 -4.47
CA PRO A 107 26.64 -19.13 -5.38
C PRO A 107 25.93 -17.76 -5.29
N VAL A 108 26.31 -16.90 -4.34
CA VAL A 108 25.68 -15.59 -4.08
C VAL A 108 26.77 -14.54 -3.98
N SER A 109 26.60 -13.40 -4.67
CA SER A 109 27.50 -12.27 -4.54
C SER A 109 27.47 -11.70 -3.13
N THR A 110 28.66 -11.48 -2.56
CA THR A 110 28.87 -10.73 -1.32
C THR A 110 29.39 -9.32 -1.58
N GLY A 111 29.37 -8.89 -2.84
CA GLY A 111 29.83 -7.56 -3.26
C GLY A 111 28.88 -6.44 -2.83
N PRO A 112 29.34 -5.18 -2.93
CA PRO A 112 28.47 -4.02 -2.75
C PRO A 112 27.34 -4.06 -3.79
N ASN A 113 26.12 -3.70 -3.40
CA ASN A 113 24.89 -3.76 -4.22
C ASN A 113 24.36 -5.17 -4.53
N ALA A 114 24.77 -6.22 -3.81
CA ALA A 114 24.19 -7.55 -3.96
C ALA A 114 22.67 -7.56 -3.69
N ALA A 115 22.20 -6.76 -2.72
CA ALA A 115 20.77 -6.60 -2.42
C ALA A 115 20.05 -5.79 -3.49
N LEU A 116 19.02 -6.38 -4.10
CA LEU A 116 18.29 -5.81 -5.23
C LEU A 116 17.14 -4.90 -4.81
N ASN A 117 16.50 -5.19 -3.68
CA ASN A 117 15.25 -4.60 -3.19
C ASN A 117 14.21 -4.50 -4.32
N PRO A 118 13.74 -5.65 -4.84
CA PRO A 118 12.79 -5.67 -5.94
C PRO A 118 11.45 -5.09 -5.48
N ARG A 119 10.92 -4.15 -6.27
CA ARG A 119 9.60 -3.56 -6.05
C ARG A 119 8.53 -4.34 -6.79
N LEU A 120 7.36 -4.44 -6.16
CA LEU A 120 6.16 -5.01 -6.74
C LEU A 120 5.65 -4.16 -7.90
N ASN A 121 5.17 -4.84 -8.93
CA ASN A 121 4.40 -4.24 -10.00
C ASN A 121 3.27 -5.20 -10.42
N ASP A 122 2.39 -4.76 -11.32
CA ASP A 122 1.22 -5.56 -11.72
C ASP A 122 1.57 -6.89 -12.43
N ARG A 123 2.80 -7.04 -12.92
CA ARG A 123 3.31 -8.26 -13.55
C ARG A 123 3.98 -9.22 -12.58
N THR A 124 4.30 -8.80 -11.35
CA THR A 124 4.88 -9.67 -10.33
C THR A 124 3.93 -10.84 -10.06
N LEU A 125 4.44 -12.08 -10.16
CA LEU A 125 3.68 -13.27 -9.82
C LEU A 125 3.63 -13.45 -8.30
N LEU A 126 2.53 -13.98 -7.77
CA LEU A 126 2.44 -14.31 -6.34
C LEU A 126 3.51 -15.33 -5.93
N ALA A 127 3.88 -16.26 -6.82
CA ALA A 127 4.97 -17.20 -6.57
C ALA A 127 6.37 -16.58 -6.50
N GLU A 128 6.52 -15.32 -6.93
CA GLU A 128 7.78 -14.59 -6.88
C GLU A 128 7.95 -13.80 -5.59
N LEU A 129 6.91 -13.70 -4.76
CA LEU A 129 7.04 -13.13 -3.42
C LEU A 129 7.94 -14.02 -2.56
N ASN A 130 8.64 -13.41 -1.61
CA ASN A 130 9.54 -14.11 -0.71
C ASN A 130 9.16 -13.86 0.77
N PRO A 131 8.74 -14.88 1.52
CA PRO A 131 8.46 -16.24 1.05
C PRO A 131 7.26 -16.29 0.08
N PRO A 132 7.15 -17.31 -0.79
CA PRO A 132 5.95 -17.50 -1.59
C PRO A 132 4.74 -17.71 -0.68
N PRO A 133 3.58 -17.08 -0.98
CA PRO A 133 2.41 -17.18 -0.12
C PRO A 133 1.78 -18.58 -0.23
N VAL A 134 0.95 -18.89 0.76
CA VAL A 134 0.01 -20.00 0.66
C VAL A 134 -1.08 -19.59 -0.34
N TYR A 135 -1.43 -20.50 -1.25
CA TYR A 135 -2.48 -20.26 -2.24
C TYR A 135 -3.83 -20.78 -1.74
N GLY A 136 -4.90 -20.16 -2.23
CA GLY A 136 -6.27 -20.56 -1.94
C GLY A 136 -7.22 -19.37 -2.01
N ASP A 137 -8.38 -19.52 -1.37
CA ASP A 137 -9.46 -18.55 -1.44
C ASP A 137 -9.32 -17.48 -0.36
N ILE A 138 -9.39 -16.23 -0.79
CA ILE A 138 -9.42 -15.05 0.07
C ILE A 138 -10.84 -14.51 0.03
N VAL A 139 -11.49 -14.42 1.19
CA VAL A 139 -12.86 -13.92 1.31
C VAL A 139 -12.82 -12.48 1.78
N ILE A 140 -13.49 -11.60 1.05
CA ILE A 140 -13.63 -10.18 1.40
C ILE A 140 -15.10 -9.93 1.71
N ARG A 141 -15.38 -9.35 2.87
CA ARG A 141 -16.71 -8.85 3.21
C ARG A 141 -16.66 -7.34 3.30
N ASN A 142 -17.67 -6.67 2.77
CA ASN A 142 -17.84 -5.23 2.96
C ASN A 142 -19.32 -4.88 2.93
N GLY A 143 -19.81 -4.17 3.96
CA GLY A 143 -21.20 -3.69 4.00
C GLY A 143 -22.27 -4.81 3.91
N GLY A 144 -22.00 -5.99 4.49
CA GLY A 144 -22.90 -7.15 4.45
C GLY A 144 -22.88 -7.95 3.15
N ARG A 145 -22.13 -7.51 2.13
CA ARG A 145 -21.82 -8.29 0.93
C ARG A 145 -20.52 -9.08 1.14
N GLN A 146 -20.39 -10.21 0.45
CA GLN A 146 -19.17 -11.02 0.45
C GLN A 146 -18.78 -11.40 -0.98
N GLY A 147 -17.48 -11.56 -1.21
CA GLY A 147 -16.91 -12.10 -2.45
C GLY A 147 -15.62 -12.85 -2.15
N ALA A 148 -15.25 -13.79 -3.01
CA ALA A 148 -14.04 -14.59 -2.84
C ALA A 148 -13.15 -14.47 -4.08
N VAL A 149 -11.85 -14.45 -3.87
CA VAL A 149 -10.84 -14.51 -4.93
C VAL A 149 -9.92 -15.69 -4.68
N THR A 150 -9.83 -16.60 -5.65
CA THR A 150 -8.88 -17.70 -5.62
C THR A 150 -7.51 -17.23 -6.11
N THR A 151 -6.48 -17.50 -5.31
CA THR A 151 -5.08 -17.24 -5.66
C THR A 151 -4.37 -18.53 -6.05
N SER A 152 -3.38 -18.41 -6.93
CA SER A 152 -2.50 -19.50 -7.35
C SER A 152 -1.09 -18.99 -7.65
N ALA A 153 -0.13 -19.90 -7.78
CA ALA A 153 1.25 -19.56 -8.14
C ALA A 153 1.38 -18.77 -9.46
N ALA A 154 0.44 -18.95 -10.38
CA ALA A 154 0.40 -18.25 -11.67
C ALA A 154 -0.33 -16.90 -11.64
N THR A 155 -0.90 -16.51 -10.49
CA THR A 155 -1.64 -15.25 -10.35
C THR A 155 -0.66 -14.10 -10.25
N THR A 156 -0.84 -13.02 -11.00
CA THR A 156 -0.07 -11.78 -10.84
C THR A 156 -0.76 -10.81 -9.88
N ILE A 157 -0.02 -9.84 -9.34
CA ILE A 157 -0.60 -8.75 -8.53
C ILE A 157 -1.69 -8.00 -9.31
N GLY A 158 -1.46 -7.72 -10.60
CA GLY A 158 -2.45 -7.07 -11.47
C GLY A 158 -3.72 -7.92 -11.67
N GLN A 159 -3.57 -9.24 -11.82
CA GLN A 159 -4.71 -10.15 -11.90
C GLN A 159 -5.50 -10.20 -10.58
N LEU A 160 -4.81 -10.17 -9.44
CA LEU A 160 -5.43 -10.10 -8.12
C LEU A 160 -6.20 -8.77 -7.95
N LYS A 161 -5.62 -7.63 -8.35
CA LYS A 161 -6.28 -6.31 -8.32
C LYS A 161 -7.59 -6.31 -9.09
N GLU A 162 -7.53 -6.80 -10.32
CA GLU A 162 -8.68 -6.89 -11.22
C GLU A 162 -9.72 -7.90 -10.71
N ALA A 163 -9.30 -9.03 -10.14
CA ALA A 163 -10.21 -10.00 -9.55
C ALA A 163 -10.98 -9.42 -8.35
N ILE A 164 -10.31 -8.64 -7.49
CA ILE A 164 -10.95 -7.93 -6.37
C ILE A 164 -11.90 -6.84 -6.89
N ALA A 165 -11.47 -6.03 -7.87
CA ALA A 165 -12.30 -4.99 -8.45
C ALA A 165 -13.61 -5.53 -9.05
N ARG A 166 -13.55 -6.70 -9.70
CA ARG A 166 -14.74 -7.38 -10.27
C ARG A 166 -15.75 -7.86 -9.23
N LEU A 167 -15.39 -7.95 -7.94
CA LEU A 167 -16.35 -8.30 -6.89
C LEU A 167 -17.35 -7.17 -6.61
N ASP A 168 -17.05 -5.93 -7.03
CA ASP A 168 -17.91 -4.75 -6.82
C ASP A 168 -18.30 -4.57 -5.33
N LEU A 169 -17.34 -4.78 -4.43
CA LEU A 169 -17.53 -4.62 -2.98
C LEU A 169 -17.12 -3.22 -2.48
N GLY A 170 -16.73 -2.32 -3.39
CA GLY A 170 -16.13 -1.02 -3.01
C GLY A 170 -14.82 -1.18 -2.25
N VAL A 171 -13.99 -2.14 -2.69
CA VAL A 171 -12.66 -2.43 -2.15
C VAL A 171 -11.66 -2.34 -3.28
N ARG A 172 -10.52 -1.69 -3.04
CA ARG A 172 -9.44 -1.53 -4.02
C ARG A 172 -8.15 -2.10 -3.46
N LEU A 173 -7.50 -2.96 -4.23
CA LEU A 173 -6.13 -3.39 -3.98
C LEU A 173 -5.16 -2.40 -4.63
N GLU A 174 -4.19 -1.90 -3.87
CA GLU A 174 -3.12 -1.06 -4.36
C GLU A 174 -1.75 -1.59 -3.94
N ILE A 175 -0.72 -1.23 -4.70
CA ILE A 175 0.68 -1.44 -4.30
C ILE A 175 1.09 -0.16 -3.58
N ASP A 176 1.71 -0.28 -2.42
CA ASP A 176 2.20 0.86 -1.66
C ASP A 176 3.18 1.71 -2.51
N PRO A 177 3.25 3.05 -2.34
CA PRO A 177 4.19 3.87 -3.11
C PRO A 177 5.67 3.46 -2.98
N SER A 178 6.06 2.79 -1.89
CA SER A 178 7.40 2.19 -1.75
C SER A 178 7.64 1.03 -2.72
N GLY A 179 6.57 0.36 -3.15
CA GLY A 179 6.62 -0.85 -3.96
C GLY A 179 6.84 -2.13 -3.15
N ASP A 180 6.88 -2.08 -1.83
CA ASP A 180 7.32 -3.22 -1.01
C ASP A 180 6.15 -3.99 -0.39
N SER A 181 4.94 -3.43 -0.41
CA SER A 181 3.73 -4.05 0.13
C SER A 181 2.50 -3.81 -0.75
N ILE A 182 1.43 -4.53 -0.42
CA ILE A 182 0.10 -4.34 -1.00
C ILE A 182 -0.89 -3.97 0.10
N ASN A 183 -1.85 -3.11 -0.23
CA ASN A 183 -2.87 -2.64 0.69
C ASN A 183 -4.26 -2.89 0.09
N LEU A 184 -5.21 -3.35 0.91
CA LEU A 184 -6.63 -3.32 0.56
C LEU A 184 -7.26 -2.11 1.22
N VAL A 185 -7.90 -1.28 0.40
CA VAL A 185 -8.54 -0.04 0.84
C VAL A 185 -10.05 -0.22 0.68
N ASN A 186 -10.78 0.07 1.75
CA ASN A 186 -12.23 0.24 1.68
C ASN A 186 -12.53 1.63 1.12
N GLU A 187 -13.37 1.72 0.08
CA GLU A 187 -13.73 2.98 -0.57
C GLU A 187 -15.11 3.48 -0.14
N VAL A 188 -15.85 2.70 0.65
CA VAL A 188 -17.24 2.99 1.02
C VAL A 188 -17.34 3.40 2.48
N SER A 189 -17.73 4.66 2.71
CA SER A 189 -17.98 5.18 4.06
C SER A 189 -19.15 4.48 4.74
N GLY A 190 -19.03 4.25 6.04
CA GLY A 190 -20.04 3.56 6.86
C GLY A 190 -20.04 2.03 6.75
N PHE A 191 -19.33 1.44 5.79
CA PHE A 191 -19.19 -0.01 5.70
C PHE A 191 -17.92 -0.49 6.40
N ARG A 192 -18.04 -1.64 7.05
CA ARG A 192 -16.91 -2.37 7.65
C ARG A 192 -16.47 -3.46 6.68
N MET A 193 -15.19 -3.44 6.37
CA MET A 193 -14.49 -4.42 5.55
C MET A 193 -13.81 -5.44 6.46
N SER A 194 -13.93 -6.72 6.13
CA SER A 194 -13.10 -7.79 6.68
C SER A 194 -12.44 -8.56 5.54
N VAL A 195 -11.19 -8.96 5.75
CA VAL A 195 -10.46 -9.87 4.86
C VAL A 195 -10.20 -11.14 5.66
N GLU A 196 -10.68 -12.25 5.12
CA GLU A 196 -10.89 -13.51 5.82
C GLU A 196 -10.26 -14.68 5.06
N GLU A 197 -9.95 -15.73 5.81
CA GLU A 197 -9.52 -17.01 5.25
C GLU A 197 -10.72 -17.89 4.85
N SER A 198 -10.50 -18.80 3.91
CA SER A 198 -11.46 -19.84 3.55
C SER A 198 -10.84 -21.23 3.59
N GLY A 199 -10.21 -21.57 4.71
CA GLY A 199 -9.60 -22.87 4.98
C GLY A 199 -8.10 -22.96 4.67
N SER A 200 -7.59 -22.07 3.81
CA SER A 200 -6.15 -21.85 3.63
C SER A 200 -5.66 -20.64 4.44
N LEU A 201 -4.35 -20.38 4.45
CA LEU A 201 -3.75 -19.18 5.06
C LEU A 201 -3.34 -18.16 3.98
N ALA A 202 -4.15 -18.04 2.92
CA ALA A 202 -3.81 -17.22 1.77
C ALA A 202 -3.79 -15.73 2.12
N ALA A 203 -4.79 -15.24 2.86
CA ALA A 203 -4.83 -13.83 3.26
C ALA A 203 -3.71 -13.49 4.27
N THR A 204 -3.43 -14.40 5.20
CA THR A 204 -2.39 -14.26 6.23
C THR A 204 -0.99 -14.26 5.61
N SER A 205 -0.71 -15.18 4.69
CA SER A 205 0.60 -15.28 4.04
C SER A 205 0.87 -14.14 3.05
N LEU A 206 -0.18 -13.54 2.47
CA LEU A 206 -0.08 -12.28 1.72
C LEU A 206 0.00 -11.03 2.61
N GLY A 207 -0.22 -11.18 3.92
CA GLY A 207 -0.19 -10.06 4.88
C GLY A 207 -1.40 -9.12 4.80
N ILE A 208 -2.52 -9.55 4.21
CA ILE A 208 -3.71 -8.71 3.97
C ILE A 208 -4.94 -9.10 4.81
N ARG A 209 -4.83 -10.14 5.65
CA ARG A 209 -5.91 -10.54 6.55
C ARG A 209 -6.18 -9.44 7.57
N SER A 210 -7.45 -9.07 7.76
CA SER A 210 -7.80 -7.98 8.69
C SER A 210 -7.61 -8.38 10.17
N LEU A 211 -7.89 -9.64 10.51
CA LEU A 211 -7.61 -10.21 11.84
C LEU A 211 -6.51 -11.26 11.71
N ALA A 212 -5.25 -10.84 11.83
CA ALA A 212 -4.06 -11.68 11.86
C ALA A 212 -3.50 -11.80 13.28
N GLY A 213 -2.57 -12.75 13.48
CA GLY A 213 -1.94 -12.95 14.80
C GLY A 213 -1.13 -11.73 15.27
N THR A 214 -0.62 -10.95 14.32
CA THR A 214 0.15 -9.72 14.56
C THR A 214 -0.73 -8.47 14.59
N THR A 215 -2.05 -8.58 14.38
CA THR A 215 -2.95 -7.42 14.47
C THR A 215 -2.91 -6.87 15.88
N ALA A 216 -2.65 -5.58 16.03
CA ALA A 216 -2.56 -4.94 17.32
C ALA A 216 -3.95 -4.87 17.97
N LEU A 217 -4.03 -5.16 19.27
CA LEU A 217 -5.30 -5.09 19.97
C LEU A 217 -5.82 -3.67 20.11
N SER A 218 -4.97 -2.65 20.00
CA SER A 218 -5.39 -1.24 19.95
C SER A 218 -6.23 -0.90 18.73
N GLU A 219 -6.14 -1.68 17.64
CA GLU A 219 -6.94 -1.48 16.43
C GLU A 219 -8.34 -2.10 16.52
N PHE A 220 -8.59 -2.95 17.52
CA PHE A 220 -9.88 -3.57 17.72
C PHE A 220 -10.96 -2.52 18.02
N ASN A 221 -12.20 -2.89 17.71
CA ASN A 221 -13.36 -2.06 18.01
C ASN A 221 -13.23 -0.65 17.43
N ASP A 222 -12.86 -0.58 16.15
CA ASP A 222 -12.74 0.68 15.41
C ASP A 222 -11.63 1.61 15.95
N GLY A 223 -10.60 1.05 16.59
CA GLY A 223 -9.47 1.78 17.18
C GLY A 223 -9.65 2.13 18.66
N ARG A 224 -10.72 1.66 19.32
CA ARG A 224 -10.93 1.82 20.77
C ARG A 224 -10.00 0.91 21.58
N GLY A 225 -9.62 -0.23 21.01
CA GLY A 225 -8.81 -1.24 21.65
C GLY A 225 -9.61 -2.22 22.50
N VAL A 226 -8.89 -2.92 23.39
CA VAL A 226 -9.43 -3.90 24.34
C VAL A 226 -9.13 -3.42 25.75
N THR A 227 -10.16 -3.30 26.59
CA THR A 227 -10.00 -2.85 27.99
C THR A 227 -9.89 -4.04 28.93
N ILE A 228 -8.79 -4.10 29.68
CA ILE A 228 -8.51 -5.17 30.66
C ILE A 228 -8.68 -4.67 32.09
N ALA A 229 -8.94 -5.59 33.02
CA ALA A 229 -8.87 -5.34 34.44
C ALA A 229 -7.46 -5.68 34.95
N ASP A 230 -6.62 -4.67 35.18
CA ASP A 230 -5.26 -4.87 35.69
C ASP A 230 -4.93 -3.84 36.78
N GLY A 231 -4.03 -4.22 37.70
CA GLY A 231 -3.55 -3.34 38.77
C GLY A 231 -4.61 -3.00 39.83
N GLU A 232 -5.70 -3.77 39.91
CA GLU A 232 -6.79 -3.51 40.85
C GLU A 232 -6.36 -3.74 42.30
N VAL A 233 -6.74 -2.81 43.17
CA VAL A 233 -6.49 -2.88 44.61
C VAL A 233 -7.77 -3.17 45.35
N ASN A 234 -7.66 -3.90 46.47
CA ASN A 234 -8.78 -4.13 47.34
C ASN A 234 -9.17 -2.81 48.04
N PRO A 235 -10.43 -2.34 47.93
CA PRO A 235 -10.85 -1.04 48.47
C PRO A 235 -10.83 -0.97 50.00
N VAL A 236 -10.77 -2.13 50.68
CA VAL A 236 -10.72 -2.21 52.15
C VAL A 236 -9.29 -2.31 52.65
N THR A 237 -8.44 -3.10 51.99
CA THR A 237 -7.06 -3.34 52.47
C THR A 237 -6.00 -2.46 51.80
N GLY A 238 -6.30 -1.84 50.65
CA GLY A 238 -5.38 -1.03 49.86
C GLY A 238 -4.23 -1.81 49.22
N LEU A 239 -4.29 -3.16 49.23
CA LEU A 239 -3.28 -4.03 48.63
C LEU A 239 -3.75 -4.56 47.26
N PRO A 240 -2.83 -4.93 46.36
CA PRO A 240 -3.17 -5.56 45.09
C PRO A 240 -4.03 -6.81 45.29
N ASP A 241 -5.09 -6.95 44.49
CA ASP A 241 -6.05 -8.07 44.56
C ASP A 241 -6.12 -8.80 43.22
N ALA A 242 -5.38 -9.91 43.12
CA ALA A 242 -5.32 -10.71 41.89
C ALA A 242 -6.70 -11.26 41.45
N THR A 243 -7.68 -11.36 42.35
CA THR A 243 -9.02 -11.82 41.97
C THR A 243 -9.82 -10.76 41.21
N ARG A 244 -9.45 -9.49 41.36
CA ARG A 244 -10.05 -8.36 40.65
C ARG A 244 -9.41 -8.10 39.28
N ASN A 245 -8.25 -8.71 39.01
CA ASN A 245 -7.61 -8.67 37.70
C ASN A 245 -8.14 -9.77 36.74
N LEU A 246 -8.94 -10.72 37.23
CA LEU A 246 -9.49 -11.76 36.36
C LEU A 246 -10.48 -11.14 35.36
N ASP A 247 -10.19 -11.17 34.06
CA ASP A 247 -11.03 -10.54 33.04
C ASP A 247 -12.28 -11.37 32.71
N PHE A 248 -12.10 -12.67 32.47
CA PHE A 248 -13.19 -13.55 32.07
C PHE A 248 -12.96 -15.01 32.44
N ARG A 249 -14.05 -15.78 32.44
CA ARG A 249 -14.06 -17.22 32.66
C ARG A 249 -14.47 -17.94 31.38
N VAL A 250 -13.73 -18.98 31.02
CA VAL A 250 -14.10 -19.92 29.96
C VAL A 250 -14.63 -21.20 30.59
N THR A 251 -15.80 -21.66 30.17
CA THR A 251 -16.41 -22.92 30.60
C THR A 251 -16.48 -23.86 29.40
N LEU A 252 -15.98 -25.09 29.56
CA LEU A 252 -15.96 -26.14 28.54
C LEU A 252 -17.27 -26.94 28.51
N SER A 253 -17.44 -27.75 27.47
CA SER A 253 -18.62 -28.59 27.24
C SER A 253 -18.86 -29.64 28.35
N ASN A 254 -17.80 -30.05 29.06
CA ASN A 254 -17.86 -30.96 30.21
C ASN A 254 -18.17 -30.25 31.55
N GLY A 255 -18.31 -28.92 31.54
CA GLY A 255 -18.56 -28.09 32.73
C GLY A 255 -17.31 -27.66 33.51
N SER A 256 -16.12 -28.14 33.14
CA SER A 256 -14.86 -27.60 33.69
C SER A 256 -14.64 -26.16 33.21
N SER A 257 -13.97 -25.35 34.01
CA SER A 257 -13.75 -23.94 33.70
C SER A 257 -12.42 -23.44 34.19
N PHE A 258 -11.87 -22.43 33.53
CA PHE A 258 -10.70 -21.69 33.97
C PHE A 258 -10.93 -20.19 33.78
N THR A 259 -10.16 -19.38 34.50
CA THR A 259 -10.21 -17.92 34.40
C THR A 259 -8.98 -17.41 33.67
N VAL A 260 -9.18 -16.36 32.88
CA VAL A 260 -8.12 -15.66 32.16
C VAL A 260 -7.91 -14.30 32.81
N ASP A 261 -6.65 -13.95 32.98
CA ASP A 261 -6.17 -12.68 33.48
C ASP A 261 -5.26 -12.10 32.41
N LEU A 262 -5.57 -10.94 31.84
CA LEU A 262 -4.78 -10.30 30.81
C LEU A 262 -3.96 -9.19 31.43
N THR A 263 -2.68 -9.15 31.10
CA THR A 263 -1.77 -8.07 31.51
C THR A 263 -1.51 -7.11 30.35
N PRO A 264 -0.92 -5.93 30.58
CA PRO A 264 -0.53 -5.00 29.52
C PRO A 264 0.40 -5.62 28.45
N ALA A 265 1.17 -6.67 28.81
CA ALA A 265 2.00 -7.40 27.86
C ALA A 265 1.17 -8.34 26.96
N ASP A 266 0.00 -8.79 27.42
CA ASP A 266 -0.87 -9.71 26.68
C ASP A 266 -1.74 -8.99 25.64
N ILE A 267 -1.87 -7.66 25.73
CA ILE A 267 -2.69 -6.83 24.82
C ILE A 267 -1.91 -6.13 23.70
N VAL A 268 -0.70 -6.61 23.38
CA VAL A 268 0.09 -6.06 22.28
C VAL A 268 -0.48 -6.49 20.93
N ASP A 269 -0.75 -7.78 20.77
CA ASP A 269 -1.27 -8.38 19.54
C ASP A 269 -2.13 -9.62 19.82
N VAL A 270 -2.83 -10.11 18.80
CA VAL A 270 -3.75 -11.25 18.95
C VAL A 270 -3.02 -12.53 19.38
N ASN A 271 -1.78 -12.72 18.94
CA ASN A 271 -0.96 -13.87 19.33
C ASN A 271 -0.68 -13.88 20.84
N SER A 272 -0.38 -12.72 21.42
CA SER A 272 -0.13 -12.56 22.86
C SER A 272 -1.36 -12.94 23.68
N VAL A 273 -2.56 -12.49 23.27
CA VAL A 273 -3.82 -12.89 23.91
C VAL A 273 -4.07 -14.39 23.81
N ILE A 274 -3.92 -14.96 22.61
CA ILE A 274 -4.12 -16.39 22.39
C ILE A 274 -3.13 -17.21 23.23
N ALA A 275 -1.87 -16.78 23.31
CA ALA A 275 -0.86 -17.41 24.13
C ALA A 275 -1.25 -17.37 25.62
N ARG A 276 -1.75 -16.23 26.11
CA ARG A 276 -2.19 -16.10 27.50
C ARG A 276 -3.37 -17.01 27.83
N ILE A 277 -4.42 -17.02 26.98
CA ILE A 277 -5.59 -17.89 27.16
C ILE A 277 -5.16 -19.37 27.24
N ASN A 278 -4.25 -19.81 26.37
CA ASN A 278 -3.74 -21.17 26.39
C ASN A 278 -2.89 -21.48 27.63
N ALA A 279 -2.07 -20.51 28.09
CA ALA A 279 -1.25 -20.66 29.29
C ALA A 279 -2.11 -20.80 30.56
N ASP A 280 -3.19 -20.03 30.68
CA ASP A 280 -4.12 -20.11 31.82
C ASP A 280 -4.90 -21.43 31.80
N ALA A 281 -5.32 -21.90 30.62
CA ALA A 281 -5.93 -23.22 30.47
C ALA A 281 -4.98 -24.36 30.86
N ALA A 282 -3.71 -24.27 30.45
CA ALA A 282 -2.68 -25.25 30.82
C ALA A 282 -2.42 -25.26 32.33
N THR A 283 -2.36 -24.09 32.96
CA THR A 283 -2.22 -23.94 34.42
C THR A 283 -3.40 -24.55 35.16
N ALA A 284 -4.60 -24.46 34.61
CA ALA A 284 -5.81 -25.11 35.13
C ALA A 284 -5.88 -26.63 34.85
N GLY A 285 -4.86 -27.22 34.19
CA GLY A 285 -4.82 -28.65 33.84
C GLY A 285 -5.67 -29.02 32.63
N LEU A 286 -6.11 -28.03 31.83
CA LEU A 286 -7.01 -28.21 30.68
C LEU A 286 -6.29 -28.12 29.32
N GLY A 287 -4.98 -27.84 29.28
CA GLY A 287 -4.24 -27.66 28.03
C GLY A 287 -4.17 -28.90 27.11
N GLY A 288 -4.54 -30.09 27.60
CA GLY A 288 -4.66 -31.30 26.78
C GLY A 288 -6.04 -31.46 26.11
N VAL A 289 -7.04 -30.71 26.54
CA VAL A 289 -8.43 -30.78 26.05
C VAL A 289 -8.96 -29.45 25.52
N PHE A 290 -8.24 -28.36 25.75
CA PHE A 290 -8.61 -27.02 25.31
C PHE A 290 -7.47 -26.39 24.49
N SER A 291 -7.84 -25.66 23.46
CA SER A 291 -6.90 -24.77 22.74
C SER A 291 -7.62 -23.55 22.17
N ALA A 292 -7.00 -22.38 22.30
CA ALA A 292 -7.37 -21.16 21.60
C ALA A 292 -6.47 -20.99 20.36
N ALA A 293 -7.05 -20.61 19.23
CA ALA A 293 -6.33 -20.33 17.99
C ALA A 293 -7.12 -19.35 17.10
N LEU A 294 -6.48 -18.78 16.09
CA LEU A 294 -7.20 -18.06 15.04
C LEU A 294 -8.06 -19.01 14.21
N ALA A 295 -9.22 -18.53 13.78
CA ALA A 295 -10.08 -19.27 12.86
C ALA A 295 -9.36 -19.58 11.55
N THR A 296 -9.54 -20.79 11.03
CA THR A 296 -9.03 -21.20 9.70
C THR A 296 -9.99 -20.85 8.57
N SER A 297 -11.25 -20.54 8.90
CA SER A 297 -12.24 -19.99 7.98
C SER A 297 -12.93 -18.79 8.65
N GLY A 298 -13.02 -17.67 7.94
CA GLY A 298 -13.47 -16.38 8.48
C GLY A 298 -12.44 -15.74 9.41
N ASN A 299 -12.87 -14.68 10.11
CA ASN A 299 -12.10 -14.06 11.19
C ASN A 299 -12.68 -14.40 12.56
N GLY A 300 -11.84 -14.28 13.58
CA GLY A 300 -12.19 -14.53 14.97
C GLY A 300 -11.22 -15.47 15.66
N ILE A 301 -11.29 -15.49 16.98
CA ILE A 301 -10.59 -16.41 17.87
C ILE A 301 -11.50 -17.61 18.09
N GLU A 302 -11.00 -18.81 17.82
CA GLU A 302 -11.68 -20.07 18.07
C GLU A 302 -11.19 -20.67 19.39
N LEU A 303 -12.12 -20.88 20.31
CA LEU A 303 -11.93 -21.66 21.52
C LEU A 303 -12.37 -23.09 21.24
N ARG A 304 -11.42 -23.99 21.10
CA ARG A 304 -11.63 -25.41 20.75
C ARG A 304 -11.57 -26.27 22.01
N ASP A 305 -12.57 -27.13 22.16
CA ASP A 305 -12.73 -28.02 23.29
C ASP A 305 -12.93 -29.47 22.81
N THR A 306 -12.05 -30.37 23.25
CA THR A 306 -12.10 -31.81 22.99
C THR A 306 -12.38 -32.62 24.26
N SER A 307 -12.75 -31.98 25.37
CA SER A 307 -13.03 -32.65 26.64
C SER A 307 -14.27 -33.55 26.58
N GLY A 308 -15.21 -33.22 25.68
CA GLY A 308 -16.45 -33.95 25.47
C GLY A 308 -17.51 -33.66 26.53
N GLY A 309 -18.75 -33.43 26.12
CA GLY A 309 -19.86 -33.14 27.03
C GLY A 309 -21.09 -32.65 26.28
N ALA A 310 -22.22 -32.53 26.97
CA ALA A 310 -23.46 -32.03 26.39
C ALA A 310 -23.60 -30.49 26.49
N GLY A 311 -22.71 -29.83 27.24
CA GLY A 311 -22.71 -28.39 27.42
C GLY A 311 -22.12 -27.64 26.22
N ALA A 312 -22.38 -26.34 26.16
CA ALA A 312 -21.74 -25.44 25.20
C ALA A 312 -20.48 -24.82 25.81
N VAL A 313 -19.45 -24.63 24.97
CA VAL A 313 -18.31 -23.78 25.34
C VAL A 313 -18.82 -22.35 25.48
N SER A 314 -18.58 -21.71 26.62
CA SER A 314 -19.09 -20.37 26.91
C SER A 314 -18.05 -19.51 27.61
N VAL A 315 -18.16 -18.20 27.40
CA VAL A 315 -17.32 -17.18 28.04
C VAL A 315 -18.20 -16.28 28.87
N GLN A 316 -17.78 -16.02 30.11
CA GLN A 316 -18.45 -15.10 31.02
C GLN A 316 -17.47 -13.99 31.40
N SER A 317 -17.88 -12.73 31.25
CA SER A 317 -17.11 -11.59 31.75
C SER A 317 -17.05 -11.64 33.30
N LEU A 318 -15.88 -11.39 33.85
CA LEU A 318 -15.65 -11.26 35.29
C LEU A 318 -15.44 -9.78 35.64
N ASN A 319 -14.21 -9.31 35.56
CA ASN A 319 -13.86 -7.90 35.75
C ASN A 319 -13.52 -7.27 34.38
N GLY A 320 -13.85 -6.01 34.15
CA GLY A 320 -13.55 -5.33 32.88
C GLY A 320 -14.41 -5.75 31.68
N HIS A 321 -13.93 -5.41 30.48
CA HIS A 321 -14.67 -5.55 29.21
C HIS A 321 -13.94 -6.40 28.16
N ALA A 322 -12.81 -7.02 28.52
CA ALA A 322 -11.96 -7.71 27.56
C ALA A 322 -12.70 -8.78 26.75
N ALA A 323 -13.55 -9.60 27.38
CA ALA A 323 -14.32 -10.63 26.67
C ALA A 323 -15.30 -10.03 25.65
N ALA A 324 -15.90 -8.87 25.93
CA ALA A 324 -16.80 -8.19 25.01
C ALA A 324 -16.03 -7.56 23.84
N ASP A 325 -14.93 -6.87 24.17
CA ASP A 325 -14.06 -6.18 23.21
C ASP A 325 -13.30 -7.15 22.30
N LEU A 326 -13.01 -8.38 22.75
CA LEU A 326 -12.48 -9.49 21.94
C LEU A 326 -13.57 -10.20 21.11
N GLY A 327 -14.85 -9.88 21.34
CA GLY A 327 -15.97 -10.49 20.63
C GLY A 327 -16.29 -11.92 21.07
N LEU A 328 -15.82 -12.35 22.26
CA LEU A 328 -16.00 -13.69 22.79
C LEU A 328 -17.41 -13.92 23.37
N LEU A 329 -18.07 -12.87 23.87
CA LEU A 329 -19.43 -12.96 24.43
C LEU A 329 -20.50 -13.20 23.36
N ASP A 330 -20.30 -12.65 22.15
CA ASP A 330 -21.21 -12.78 21.01
C ASP A 330 -20.76 -13.89 20.05
N GLY A 331 -19.94 -14.83 20.53
CA GLY A 331 -19.38 -15.90 19.73
C GLY A 331 -20.41 -16.91 19.24
N VAL A 332 -20.15 -17.55 18.11
CA VAL A 332 -20.98 -18.61 17.55
C VAL A 332 -20.46 -19.97 18.01
N PHE A 333 -21.29 -20.69 18.75
CA PHE A 333 -20.98 -22.06 19.19
C PHE A 333 -21.33 -23.09 18.12
N THR A 334 -20.39 -23.99 17.83
CA THR A 334 -20.56 -25.15 16.96
C THR A 334 -20.28 -26.43 17.75
N PRO A 335 -21.27 -27.31 17.94
CA PRO A 335 -21.07 -28.58 18.63
C PRO A 335 -20.29 -29.58 17.75
N GLY A 336 -19.57 -30.51 18.39
CA GLY A 336 -18.83 -31.55 17.70
C GLY A 336 -17.92 -32.34 18.65
N ALA A 337 -17.19 -33.32 18.11
CA ALA A 337 -16.13 -34.01 18.86
C ALA A 337 -15.02 -33.04 19.30
N THR A 338 -14.77 -32.03 18.47
CA THR A 338 -14.13 -30.78 18.86
C THR A 338 -15.21 -29.71 18.83
N ALA A 339 -15.73 -29.34 20.00
CA ALA A 339 -16.67 -28.25 20.12
C ALA A 339 -15.91 -26.92 19.96
N VAL A 340 -16.49 -25.96 19.25
CA VAL A 340 -15.81 -24.69 18.94
C VAL A 340 -16.72 -23.52 19.28
N LEU A 341 -16.22 -22.57 20.07
CA LEU A 341 -16.79 -21.23 20.18
C LEU A 341 -15.93 -20.28 19.36
N LYS A 342 -16.49 -19.71 18.29
CA LYS A 342 -15.80 -18.75 17.44
C LYS A 342 -16.22 -17.33 17.77
N SER A 343 -15.28 -16.46 18.12
CA SER A 343 -15.55 -15.05 18.42
C SER A 343 -16.12 -14.30 17.20
N SER A 344 -16.82 -13.20 17.46
CA SER A 344 -17.14 -12.23 16.41
C SER A 344 -15.88 -11.49 15.95
N ASP A 345 -15.88 -11.01 14.70
CA ASP A 345 -14.78 -10.21 14.17
C ASP A 345 -14.82 -8.79 14.74
N ARG A 346 -13.75 -8.40 15.43
CA ARG A 346 -13.57 -7.07 16.04
C ARG A 346 -12.44 -6.27 15.40
N ALA A 347 -11.74 -6.84 14.42
CA ALA A 347 -10.63 -6.21 13.69
C ALA A 347 -11.06 -5.85 12.26
N THR A 348 -12.23 -5.24 12.13
CA THR A 348 -12.75 -4.78 10.84
C THR A 348 -12.18 -3.43 10.45
N VAL A 349 -11.99 -3.21 9.15
CA VAL A 349 -11.44 -1.97 8.59
C VAL A 349 -12.57 -1.12 8.00
N ARG A 350 -12.63 0.16 8.36
CA ARG A 350 -13.64 1.10 7.85
C ARG A 350 -13.00 2.41 7.41
N VAL A 351 -13.68 3.13 6.53
CA VAL A 351 -13.24 4.46 6.11
C VAL A 351 -13.37 5.44 7.27
N ASP A 352 -12.30 6.14 7.63
CA ASP A 352 -12.38 7.23 8.59
C ASP A 352 -12.87 8.53 7.93
N SER A 353 -14.19 8.74 7.95
CA SER A 353 -14.84 9.94 7.42
C SER A 353 -15.91 10.45 8.37
N LEU A 354 -16.28 11.73 8.21
CA LEU A 354 -17.39 12.32 8.95
C LEU A 354 -18.70 11.53 8.72
N LEU A 355 -18.93 11.04 7.50
CA LEU A 355 -20.13 10.24 7.21
C LEU A 355 -20.12 8.92 7.98
N THR A 356 -18.98 8.24 8.05
CA THR A 356 -18.83 7.04 8.88
C THR A 356 -19.10 7.35 10.35
N ALA A 357 -18.54 8.45 10.89
CA ALA A 357 -18.76 8.85 12.27
C ALA A 357 -20.24 9.18 12.58
N LEU A 358 -20.94 9.84 11.65
CA LEU A 358 -22.39 10.13 11.79
C LEU A 358 -23.26 8.88 11.73
N ILE A 359 -22.90 7.91 10.89
CA ILE A 359 -23.57 6.61 10.82
C ILE A 359 -23.38 5.85 12.15
N GLU A 360 -22.16 5.81 12.66
CA GLU A 360 -21.88 5.18 13.95
C GLU A 360 -22.59 5.87 15.11
N LEU A 361 -22.63 7.21 15.13
CA LEU A 361 -23.37 7.96 16.14
C LEU A 361 -24.86 7.62 16.09
N ARG A 362 -25.45 7.57 14.89
CA ARG A 362 -26.85 7.14 14.71
C ARG A 362 -27.07 5.73 15.27
N ASP A 363 -26.22 4.78 14.90
CA ASP A 363 -26.37 3.38 15.29
C ASP A 363 -26.14 3.22 16.81
N ALA A 364 -25.21 3.97 17.40
CA ALA A 364 -24.97 3.98 18.84
C ALA A 364 -26.16 4.59 19.61
N LEU A 365 -26.75 5.68 19.11
CA LEU A 365 -27.97 6.28 19.68
C LEU A 365 -29.17 5.33 19.58
N GLN A 366 -29.34 4.63 18.46
CA GLN A 366 -30.43 3.68 18.26
C GLN A 366 -30.33 2.46 19.19
N ASN A 367 -29.11 2.01 19.48
CA ASN A 367 -28.86 0.87 20.36
C ASN A 367 -28.63 1.27 21.84
N ASN A 368 -28.77 2.54 22.18
CA ASN A 368 -28.46 3.09 23.50
C ASN A 368 -27.06 2.68 24.01
N ASN A 369 -26.07 2.68 23.12
CA ASN A 369 -24.69 2.34 23.42
C ASN A 369 -23.92 3.59 23.85
N GLU A 370 -23.87 3.85 25.16
CA GLU A 370 -23.24 5.04 25.74
C GLU A 370 -21.77 5.21 25.32
N LEU A 371 -20.98 4.13 25.34
CA LEU A 371 -19.58 4.16 24.90
C LEU A 371 -19.45 4.47 23.41
N GLY A 372 -20.33 3.87 22.59
CA GLY A 372 -20.40 4.14 21.16
C GLY A 372 -20.75 5.59 20.84
N ILE A 373 -21.61 6.22 21.64
CA ILE A 373 -22.01 7.63 21.48
C ILE A 373 -20.81 8.55 21.74
N THR A 374 -20.08 8.34 22.85
CA THR A 374 -18.89 9.14 23.18
C THR A 374 -17.83 9.04 22.08
N PHE A 375 -17.49 7.81 21.67
CA PHE A 375 -16.47 7.58 20.65
C PHE A 375 -16.85 8.14 19.28
N ALA A 376 -18.11 7.95 18.86
CA ALA A 376 -18.60 8.54 17.62
C ALA A 376 -18.61 10.07 17.69
N GLY A 377 -18.88 10.66 18.86
CA GLY A 377 -18.79 12.09 19.12
C GLY A 377 -17.38 12.66 18.88
N GLU A 378 -16.36 12.06 19.50
CA GLU A 378 -14.95 12.44 19.31
C GLU A 378 -14.55 12.39 17.82
N ARG A 379 -15.05 11.41 17.08
CA ARG A 379 -14.77 11.27 15.65
C ARG A 379 -15.54 12.25 14.78
N VAL A 380 -16.73 12.65 15.18
CA VAL A 380 -17.48 13.75 14.53
C VAL A 380 -16.71 15.07 14.69
N GLU A 381 -16.17 15.34 15.88
CA GLU A 381 -15.32 16.52 16.13
C GLU A 381 -14.06 16.49 15.25
N ALA A 382 -13.33 15.38 15.22
CA ALA A 382 -12.17 15.22 14.32
C ALA A 382 -12.54 15.33 12.83
N GLY A 383 -13.75 14.90 12.45
CA GLY A 383 -14.29 15.08 11.11
C GLY A 383 -14.60 16.56 10.78
N LEU A 384 -15.13 17.31 11.74
CA LEU A 384 -15.41 18.74 11.62
C LEU A 384 -14.11 19.56 11.48
N ASP A 385 -13.07 19.20 12.24
CA ASP A 385 -11.75 19.83 12.11
C ASP A 385 -11.17 19.63 10.72
N ARG A 386 -11.21 18.40 10.20
CA ARG A 386 -10.78 18.09 8.82
C ARG A 386 -11.57 18.89 7.78
N ALA A 387 -12.88 19.02 7.95
CA ALA A 387 -13.72 19.82 7.05
C ALA A 387 -13.37 21.31 7.10
N THR A 388 -13.04 21.83 8.29
CA THR A 388 -12.61 23.23 8.49
C THR A 388 -11.27 23.50 7.81
N VAL A 389 -10.30 22.59 7.97
CA VAL A 389 -8.99 22.66 7.26
C VAL A 389 -9.17 22.60 5.75
N ALA A 390 -9.99 21.66 5.26
CA ALA A 390 -10.29 21.55 3.83
C ALA A 390 -10.90 22.86 3.28
N ARG A 391 -11.88 23.43 3.99
CA ARG A 391 -12.50 24.72 3.64
C ARG A 391 -11.50 25.86 3.63
N GLY A 392 -10.61 25.93 4.61
CA GLY A 392 -9.52 26.91 4.66
C GLY A 392 -8.58 26.80 3.45
N SER A 393 -8.23 25.57 3.04
CA SER A 393 -7.38 25.33 1.87
C SER A 393 -8.04 25.74 0.55
N VAL A 394 -9.35 25.52 0.41
CA VAL A 394 -10.14 25.96 -0.75
C VAL A 394 -10.25 27.48 -0.76
N GLY A 395 -10.49 28.12 0.40
CA GLY A 395 -10.50 29.57 0.54
C GLY A 395 -9.18 30.22 0.13
N ALA A 396 -8.05 29.66 0.55
CA ALA A 396 -6.72 30.14 0.15
C ALA A 396 -6.44 29.95 -1.34
N ARG A 397 -6.96 28.87 -1.96
CA ARG A 397 -6.87 28.68 -3.42
C ARG A 397 -7.75 29.67 -4.17
N ALA A 398 -8.96 29.93 -3.70
CA ALA A 398 -9.86 30.92 -4.28
C ALA A 398 -9.24 32.32 -4.23
N ALA A 399 -8.74 32.76 -3.08
CA ALA A 399 -8.06 34.06 -2.95
C ALA A 399 -6.87 34.20 -3.91
N ARG A 400 -6.06 33.14 -4.08
CA ARG A 400 -4.96 33.16 -5.06
C ARG A 400 -5.43 33.26 -6.51
N ILE A 401 -6.59 32.69 -6.83
CA ILE A 401 -7.20 32.80 -8.15
C ILE A 401 -7.72 34.22 -8.35
N ASP A 402 -8.38 34.81 -7.36
CA ASP A 402 -8.87 36.19 -7.42
C ASP A 402 -7.71 37.19 -7.62
N ASP A 403 -6.63 37.06 -6.85
CA ASP A 403 -5.40 37.86 -7.04
C ASP A 403 -4.78 37.66 -8.44
N ALA A 404 -4.85 36.45 -8.99
CA ALA A 404 -4.33 36.16 -10.33
C ALA A 404 -5.21 36.77 -11.43
N ILE A 405 -6.52 36.82 -11.22
CA ILE A 405 -7.47 37.49 -12.11
C ILE A 405 -7.21 39.00 -12.10
N GLU A 406 -7.10 39.63 -10.93
CA GLU A 406 -6.82 41.06 -10.81
C GLU A 406 -5.52 41.45 -11.52
N ARG A 407 -4.43 40.70 -11.28
CA ARG A 407 -3.15 40.91 -11.99
C ARG A 407 -3.27 40.74 -13.51
N LEU A 408 -4.09 39.79 -13.97
CA LEU A 408 -4.30 39.56 -15.40
C LEU A 408 -5.09 40.73 -16.02
N GLU A 409 -6.07 41.27 -15.31
CA GLU A 409 -6.84 42.45 -15.74
C GLU A 409 -5.93 43.68 -15.84
N ASP A 410 -5.09 43.93 -14.82
CA ASP A 410 -4.11 45.01 -14.83
C ASP A 410 -3.12 44.89 -16.00
N SER A 411 -2.57 43.69 -16.21
CA SER A 411 -1.67 43.42 -17.35
C SER A 411 -2.37 43.68 -18.68
N ARG A 412 -3.64 43.31 -18.80
CA ARG A 412 -4.43 43.53 -20.01
C ARG A 412 -4.67 45.03 -20.26
N VAL A 413 -4.96 45.81 -19.22
CA VAL A 413 -5.11 47.27 -19.32
C VAL A 413 -3.79 47.92 -19.73
N LEU A 414 -2.67 47.48 -19.13
CA LEU A 414 -1.33 47.96 -19.51
C LEU A 414 -1.01 47.65 -20.97
N ASP A 415 -1.24 46.40 -21.40
CA ASP A 415 -1.00 45.98 -22.78
C ASP A 415 -1.87 46.77 -23.78
N GLN A 416 -3.14 47.03 -23.42
CA GLN A 416 -4.02 47.89 -24.23
C GLN A 416 -3.49 49.32 -24.32
N SER A 417 -2.99 49.88 -23.21
CA SER A 417 -2.39 51.22 -23.18
C SER A 417 -1.10 51.28 -24.01
N VAL A 418 -0.21 50.32 -23.87
CA VAL A 418 1.02 50.22 -24.67
C VAL A 418 0.69 50.07 -26.15
N LYS A 419 -0.28 49.22 -26.50
CA LYS A 419 -0.76 49.08 -27.88
C LYS A 419 -1.34 50.39 -28.41
N ALA A 420 -2.14 51.10 -27.63
CA ALA A 420 -2.72 52.39 -28.01
C ALA A 420 -1.62 53.46 -28.22
N ASN A 421 -0.56 53.47 -27.41
CA ASN A 421 0.57 54.39 -27.60
C ASN A 421 1.41 54.06 -28.85
N LEU A 422 1.57 52.77 -29.18
CA LEU A 422 2.36 52.34 -30.35
C LEU A 422 1.61 52.44 -31.68
N GLN A 423 0.31 52.13 -31.67
CA GLN A 423 -0.52 52.05 -32.89
C GLN A 423 -1.58 53.15 -32.99
N GLY A 424 -1.82 53.88 -31.91
CA GLY A 424 -2.77 54.98 -31.89
C GLY A 424 -2.25 56.18 -32.67
N LEU A 425 -3.15 56.81 -33.39
CA LEU A 425 -2.91 58.10 -34.02
C LEU A 425 -3.36 59.19 -33.05
N ASP A 426 -2.47 60.09 -32.65
CA ASP A 426 -2.89 61.33 -32.00
C ASP A 426 -3.57 62.20 -33.07
N PHE A 427 -4.90 62.21 -33.07
CA PHE A 427 -5.69 62.95 -34.04
C PHE A 427 -5.40 64.46 -34.01
N THR A 428 -4.95 65.00 -32.88
CA THR A 428 -4.61 66.43 -32.72
C THR A 428 -3.29 66.73 -33.42
N GLU A 429 -2.25 65.93 -33.17
CA GLU A 429 -0.96 66.09 -33.85
C GLU A 429 -1.07 65.76 -35.34
N ALA A 430 -1.81 64.71 -35.70
CA ALA A 430 -2.03 64.33 -37.09
C ALA A 430 -2.79 65.42 -37.86
N ALA A 431 -3.84 66.01 -37.28
CA ALA A 431 -4.60 67.09 -37.90
C ALA A 431 -3.77 68.37 -38.07
N THR A 432 -2.94 68.72 -37.08
CA THR A 432 -2.07 69.91 -37.17
C THR A 432 -0.95 69.73 -38.20
N ARG A 433 -0.28 68.57 -38.23
CA ARG A 433 0.70 68.24 -39.29
C ARG A 433 0.04 68.21 -40.67
N PHE A 434 -1.16 67.66 -40.79
CA PHE A 434 -1.90 67.63 -42.04
C PHE A 434 -2.27 69.04 -42.52
N ALA A 435 -2.78 69.89 -41.64
CA ALA A 435 -3.09 71.30 -41.96
C ALA A 435 -1.83 72.08 -42.38
N LEU A 436 -0.69 71.84 -41.70
CA LEU A 436 0.60 72.42 -42.08
C LEU A 436 1.05 71.94 -43.46
N LEU A 437 0.98 70.65 -43.73
CA LEU A 437 1.30 70.05 -45.03
C LEU A 437 0.40 70.61 -46.13
N GLN A 438 -0.89 70.80 -45.86
CA GLN A 438 -1.84 71.39 -46.80
C GLN A 438 -1.48 72.86 -47.10
N SER A 439 -1.11 73.63 -46.07
CA SER A 439 -0.62 75.01 -46.24
C SER A 439 0.69 75.07 -47.03
N GLN A 440 1.63 74.15 -46.76
CA GLN A 440 2.90 74.05 -47.49
C GLN A 440 2.66 73.66 -48.95
N LEU A 441 1.76 72.70 -49.21
CA LEU A 441 1.39 72.27 -50.55
C LEU A 441 0.76 73.43 -51.34
N GLN A 442 -0.14 74.20 -50.73
CA GLN A 442 -0.74 75.36 -51.37
C GLN A 442 0.31 76.44 -51.68
N ALA A 443 1.24 76.70 -50.77
CA ALA A 443 2.37 77.60 -51.01
C ALA A 443 3.31 77.07 -52.12
N GLY A 444 3.55 75.75 -52.16
CA GLY A 444 4.30 75.06 -53.20
C GLY A 444 3.63 75.21 -54.57
N TYR A 445 2.32 74.99 -54.67
CA TYR A 445 1.56 75.21 -55.90
C TYR A 445 1.61 76.68 -56.35
N GLN A 446 1.52 77.64 -55.43
CA GLN A 446 1.68 79.06 -55.75
C GLN A 446 3.11 79.37 -56.26
N ALA A 447 4.14 78.82 -55.63
CA ALA A 447 5.52 78.99 -56.06
C ALA A 447 5.80 78.33 -57.42
N THR A 448 5.31 77.11 -57.65
CA THR A 448 5.40 76.43 -58.95
C THR A 448 4.63 77.18 -60.03
N ALA A 449 3.47 77.76 -59.72
CA ALA A 449 2.73 78.61 -60.65
C ALA A 449 3.52 79.89 -61.02
N ALA A 450 4.21 80.51 -60.05
CA ALA A 450 5.08 81.66 -60.30
C ALA A 450 6.32 81.29 -61.15
N ILE A 451 6.92 80.11 -60.93
CA ILE A 451 8.05 79.62 -61.74
C ILE A 451 7.60 79.20 -63.14
N GLY A 452 6.41 78.59 -63.28
CA GLY A 452 5.84 78.24 -64.59
C GLY A 452 5.46 79.44 -65.46
N GLN A 453 5.26 80.62 -64.86
CA GLN A 453 5.07 81.89 -65.58
C GLN A 453 6.40 82.49 -66.08
N LEU A 454 7.56 82.04 -65.59
CA LEU A 454 8.88 82.31 -66.16
C LEU A 454 9.17 81.37 -67.33
N SER A 455 8.29 81.35 -68.33
CA SER A 455 8.58 80.71 -69.61
C SER A 455 9.52 81.61 -70.41
N LEU A 456 10.54 81.02 -71.05
CA LEU A 456 11.42 81.68 -72.02
C LEU A 456 10.65 82.38 -73.17
N LEU A 457 9.34 82.11 -73.32
CA LEU A 457 8.43 82.81 -74.24
C LEU A 457 7.97 84.20 -73.76
N ASN A 458 8.18 84.58 -72.49
CA ASN A 458 7.90 85.94 -71.99
C ASN A 458 9.15 86.83 -71.94
N PHE A 459 10.34 86.26 -72.19
CA PHE A 459 11.60 87.01 -72.34
C PHE A 459 11.91 87.35 -73.81
N LEU A 460 11.14 86.79 -74.76
CA LEU A 460 11.23 87.08 -76.20
C LEU A 460 9.92 87.70 -76.74
N GLY A 461 9.34 88.62 -75.95
CA GLY A 461 8.46 89.68 -76.43
C GLY A 461 9.19 91.01 -76.34
#